data_AF-A0A659UKT2-F1
#
_entry.id   AF-A0A659UKT2-F1
#
_cell.length_a   1.000
_cell.length_b   1.000
_cell.length_c   1.000
_cell.angle_alpha   90.00
_cell.angle_beta   90.00
_cell.angle_gamma   90.00
#
_symmetry.space_group_name_H-M   'P 1'
#
loop_
_entity.id
_entity.type
_entity.pdbx_description
1 polymer ?
#
loop_
_entity_poly.entity_id
_entity_poly.type
_entity_poly.pdbx_seq_one_letter_code
_entity_poly.pdbx_strand_id
1 'polypeptide(L)'
;GASGTMTANPAIGILGSKQAGGSSANATVVASSLLCSILNLLDCYSVSAPAPAAFSSAPSGGGTNVTFASVYRLDGSGVDNNGGVPQRVVNGTHAMQIDLTATKSSGIFPAGNYQ
;
A
#
# COMPACT_ATOMS: atom_id res chain seq x y z
N GLY A 1 4.52 -12.24 -1.15
CA GLY A 1 4.67 -10.98 -0.39
C GLY A 1 4.47 -11.24 1.09
N ALA A 2 4.78 -10.26 1.94
CA ALA A 2 4.55 -10.29 3.38
C ALA A 2 3.59 -9.16 3.76
N SER A 3 2.67 -9.43 4.70
CA SER A 3 1.74 -8.43 5.23
C SER A 3 2.50 -7.35 6.02
N GLY A 4 1.96 -6.13 5.99
CA GLY A 4 2.39 -5.03 6.88
C GLY A 4 1.50 -4.95 8.12
N THR A 5 1.91 -4.10 9.06
CA THR A 5 1.15 -3.79 10.27
C THR A 5 0.86 -2.29 10.31
N MET A 6 -0.42 -1.92 10.43
CA MET A 6 -0.80 -0.54 10.73
C MET A 6 -0.92 -0.34 12.24
N THR A 7 -0.38 0.76 12.74
CA THR A 7 -0.57 1.16 14.14
C THR A 7 -1.31 2.48 14.24
N ALA A 8 -1.98 2.69 15.38
CA ALA A 8 -2.70 3.91 15.65
C ALA A 8 -1.75 5.06 15.96
N ASN A 9 -2.09 6.26 15.50
CA ASN A 9 -1.46 7.48 15.98
C ASN A 9 -1.93 7.78 17.42
N PRO A 10 -1.29 8.74 18.14
CA PRO A 10 -1.66 9.05 19.52
C PRO A 10 -3.11 9.51 19.72
N ALA A 11 -3.72 10.11 18.69
CA ALA A 11 -5.12 10.53 18.71
C ALA A 11 -6.12 9.41 18.35
N ILE A 12 -5.63 8.23 17.95
CA ILE A 12 -6.44 7.05 17.55
C ILE A 12 -7.40 7.36 16.38
N GLY A 13 -7.15 8.44 15.64
CA GLY A 13 -7.92 8.84 14.46
C GLY A 13 -7.30 8.35 13.14
N ILE A 14 -6.06 7.86 13.19
CA ILE A 14 -5.32 7.37 12.03
C ILE A 14 -4.71 6.02 12.38
N LEU A 15 -4.96 5.01 11.56
CA LEU A 15 -4.16 3.78 11.50
C LEU A 15 -3.23 3.90 10.30
N GLY A 16 -1.93 3.63 10.46
CA GLY A 16 -1.03 3.65 9.32
C GLY A 16 0.21 2.79 9.51
N SER A 17 0.74 2.27 8.41
CA SER A 17 1.97 1.45 8.42
C SER A 17 3.24 2.27 8.70
N LYS A 18 3.18 3.58 8.45
CA LYS A 18 4.27 4.52 8.77
C LYS A 18 4.13 5.16 10.16
N GLN A 19 3.10 4.80 10.93
CA GLN A 19 2.99 5.25 12.32
C GLN A 19 4.05 4.54 13.18
N ALA A 20 4.34 5.07 14.36
CA ALA A 20 5.29 4.45 15.29
C ALA A 20 4.87 3.01 15.60
N GLY A 21 5.80 2.06 15.43
CA GLY A 21 5.54 0.63 15.61
C GLY A 21 4.84 -0.06 14.43
N GLY A 22 4.48 0.68 13.37
CA GLY A 22 3.94 0.13 12.13
C GLY A 22 5.03 -0.42 11.21
N SER A 23 4.61 -1.19 10.20
CA SER A 23 5.48 -1.73 9.17
C SER A 23 4.76 -1.82 7.82
N SER A 24 5.50 -1.54 6.74
CA SER A 24 5.00 -1.64 5.37
C SER A 24 4.77 -3.10 4.97
N ALA A 25 3.76 -3.33 4.13
CA ALA A 25 3.63 -4.61 3.43
C ALA A 25 4.70 -4.71 2.33
N ASN A 26 5.12 -5.93 2.00
CA ASN A 26 6.14 -6.18 0.99
C ASN A 26 5.59 -7.09 -0.12
N ALA A 27 5.84 -6.74 -1.37
CA ALA A 27 5.52 -7.56 -2.54
C ALA A 27 6.73 -7.63 -3.48
N THR A 28 6.76 -8.69 -4.29
CA THR A 28 7.75 -8.87 -5.34
C THR A 28 7.00 -9.04 -6.64
N VAL A 29 7.30 -8.19 -7.61
CA VAL A 29 6.69 -8.23 -8.95
C VAL A 29 7.77 -8.70 -9.92
N VAL A 30 7.45 -9.72 -10.71
CA VAL A 30 8.33 -10.19 -11.78
C VAL A 30 7.72 -9.80 -13.11
N ALA A 31 8.32 -8.82 -13.76
CA ALA A 31 7.93 -8.36 -15.09
C ALA A 31 8.78 -9.10 -16.14
N SER A 32 8.16 -9.97 -16.92
CA SER A 32 8.86 -10.74 -17.97
C SER A 32 8.03 -10.83 -19.25
N SER A 33 8.41 -10.04 -20.26
CA SER A 33 7.87 -10.15 -21.62
C SER A 33 8.98 -10.38 -22.63
N LEU A 34 8.86 -11.48 -23.38
CA LEU A 34 9.74 -11.80 -24.50
C LEU A 34 9.67 -10.73 -25.60
N LEU A 35 8.47 -10.22 -25.90
CA LEU A 35 8.26 -9.19 -26.92
C LEU A 35 8.99 -7.89 -26.55
N CYS A 36 8.98 -7.56 -25.26
CA CYS A 36 9.61 -6.34 -24.74
C CYS A 36 11.12 -6.46 -24.65
N SER A 37 11.64 -7.66 -24.39
CA SER A 37 13.06 -7.97 -24.52
C SER A 37 13.54 -7.86 -25.97
N ILE A 38 12.77 -8.38 -26.93
CA ILE A 38 13.15 -8.35 -28.35
C ILE A 38 13.13 -6.93 -28.90
N LEU A 39 12.12 -6.14 -28.53
CA LEU A 39 11.92 -4.78 -29.02
C LEU A 39 12.59 -3.71 -28.15
N ASN A 40 13.34 -4.09 -27.11
CA ASN A 40 13.93 -3.18 -26.11
C ASN A 40 12.95 -2.11 -25.59
N LEU A 41 11.70 -2.51 -25.34
CA LEU A 41 10.66 -1.64 -24.81
C LEU A 41 10.79 -1.54 -23.29
N LEU A 42 11.04 -0.34 -22.77
CA LEU A 42 11.20 -0.10 -21.33
C LEU A 42 9.88 -0.07 -20.54
N ASP A 43 8.74 -0.04 -21.24
CA ASP A 43 7.47 0.42 -20.68
C ASP A 43 6.33 -0.62 -20.73
N CYS A 44 6.66 -1.90 -20.86
CA CYS A 44 5.65 -2.91 -21.14
C CYS A 44 4.74 -3.27 -19.98
N TYR A 45 5.15 -2.94 -18.76
CA TYR A 45 4.37 -3.21 -17.57
C TYR A 45 4.22 -1.93 -16.78
N SER A 46 3.07 -1.82 -16.11
CA SER A 46 2.84 -0.80 -15.11
C SER A 46 2.39 -1.46 -13.82
N VAL A 47 2.97 -1.06 -12.71
CA VAL A 47 2.59 -1.51 -11.37
C VAL A 47 1.94 -0.36 -10.62
N SER A 48 0.92 -0.66 -9.84
CA SER A 48 0.26 0.25 -8.89
C SER A 48 -0.15 -0.54 -7.65
N ALA A 49 -0.51 0.18 -6.58
CA ALA A 49 -1.00 -0.43 -5.34
C ALA A 49 -2.17 0.39 -4.77
N PRO A 50 -3.36 0.33 -5.40
CA PRO A 50 -4.50 1.15 -5.00
C PRO A 50 -4.93 0.87 -3.55
N ALA A 51 -5.44 1.89 -2.88
CA ALA A 51 -5.93 1.75 -1.51
C ALA A 51 -7.20 0.86 -1.49
N PRO A 52 -7.41 0.06 -0.43
CA PRO A 52 -8.65 -0.68 -0.27
C PRO A 52 -9.83 0.27 -0.06
N ALA A 53 -11.04 -0.15 -0.45
CA ALA A 53 -12.25 0.65 -0.24
C ALA A 53 -12.79 0.56 1.19
N ALA A 54 -12.50 -0.53 1.90
CA ALA A 54 -12.95 -0.80 3.26
C ALA A 54 -12.04 -1.82 3.94
N PHE A 55 -12.14 -1.92 5.26
CA PHE A 55 -11.65 -3.08 6.00
C PHE A 55 -12.45 -4.33 5.59
N SER A 56 -11.76 -5.45 5.44
CA SER A 56 -12.37 -6.78 5.34
C SER A 56 -12.98 -7.23 6.67
N SER A 57 -12.40 -6.80 7.80
CA SER A 57 -12.98 -6.97 9.14
C SER A 57 -12.60 -5.82 10.07
N ALA A 58 -13.55 -5.40 10.91
CA ALA A 58 -13.32 -4.34 11.89
C ALA A 58 -14.26 -4.51 13.10
N PRO A 59 -13.92 -3.94 14.27
CA PRO A 59 -14.85 -3.83 15.39
C PRO A 59 -16.09 -3.02 14.99
N SER A 60 -17.18 -3.16 15.75
CA SER A 60 -18.40 -2.37 15.52
C SER A 60 -18.09 -0.87 15.52
N GLY A 61 -18.54 -0.16 14.48
CA GLY A 61 -18.23 1.26 14.25
C GLY A 61 -16.81 1.56 13.76
N GLY A 62 -15.93 0.55 13.68
CA GLY A 62 -14.53 0.71 13.25
C GLY A 62 -14.39 1.10 11.78
N GLY A 63 -15.18 0.48 10.89
CA GLY A 63 -15.15 0.74 9.45
C GLY A 63 -15.93 1.97 8.96
N THR A 64 -16.65 2.66 9.84
CA THR A 64 -17.49 3.80 9.46
C THR A 64 -16.68 5.09 9.37
N ASN A 65 -16.98 5.96 8.40
CA ASN A 65 -16.36 7.28 8.24
C ASN A 65 -14.83 7.21 8.04
N VAL A 66 -14.34 6.17 7.38
CA VAL A 66 -12.92 5.94 7.13
C VAL A 66 -12.58 6.20 5.67
N THR A 67 -11.51 6.95 5.45
CA THR A 67 -10.87 7.11 4.14
C THR A 67 -9.56 6.36 4.13
N PHE A 68 -9.29 5.62 3.05
CA PHE A 68 -8.06 4.87 2.86
C PHE A 68 -7.18 5.55 1.82
N ALA A 69 -5.89 5.61 2.12
CA ALA A 69 -4.85 6.05 1.21
C ALA A 69 -3.74 4.99 1.19
N SER A 70 -3.10 4.86 0.03
CA SER A 70 -1.95 4.01 -0.15
C SER A 70 -0.84 4.75 -0.88
N VAL A 71 0.39 4.46 -0.48
CA VAL A 71 1.58 4.81 -1.23
C VAL A 71 2.46 3.59 -1.37
N TYR A 72 3.31 3.56 -2.39
CA TYR A 72 4.25 2.46 -2.57
C TYR A 72 5.61 2.95 -3.04
N ARG A 73 6.64 2.20 -2.65
CA ARG A 73 8.04 2.44 -2.99
C ARG A 73 8.54 1.25 -3.77
N LEU A 74 9.13 1.52 -4.94
CA LEU A 74 9.74 0.50 -5.79
C LEU A 74 11.25 0.46 -5.56
N ASP A 75 11.81 -0.75 -5.62
CA ASP A 75 13.24 -1.04 -5.71
C ASP A 75 14.10 -0.37 -4.64
N GLY A 76 13.53 -0.20 -3.44
CA GLY A 76 14.22 0.44 -2.33
C GLY A 76 14.50 1.93 -2.53
N SER A 77 13.87 2.58 -3.53
CA SER A 77 14.06 4.00 -3.86
C SER A 77 13.79 4.96 -2.69
N GLY A 78 12.96 4.55 -1.74
CA GLY A 78 12.51 5.42 -0.64
C GLY A 78 11.49 6.48 -1.05
N VAL A 79 11.18 6.62 -2.35
CA VAL A 79 10.26 7.62 -2.90
C VAL A 79 8.85 7.08 -2.93
N ASP A 80 7.93 7.79 -2.27
CA ASP A 80 6.52 7.42 -2.26
C ASP A 80 5.85 7.74 -3.60
N ASN A 81 5.29 6.71 -4.22
CA ASN A 81 4.38 6.82 -5.36
C ASN A 81 2.95 6.73 -4.86
N ASN A 82 2.06 7.56 -5.38
CA ASN A 82 0.63 7.44 -5.07
C ASN A 82 0.13 6.07 -5.54
N GLY A 83 -0.47 5.29 -4.64
CA GLY A 83 -0.91 3.92 -4.92
C GLY A 83 -1.92 3.79 -6.05
N GLY A 84 -2.70 4.84 -6.32
CA GLY A 84 -3.61 4.88 -7.46
C GLY A 84 -2.98 5.22 -8.81
N VAL A 85 -1.69 5.61 -8.85
CA VAL A 85 -1.00 6.06 -10.07
C VAL A 85 -0.03 4.98 -10.55
N PRO A 86 -0.28 4.32 -11.70
CA PRO A 86 0.62 3.31 -12.23
C PRO A 86 2.00 3.87 -12.59
N GLN A 87 3.06 3.17 -12.16
CA GLN A 87 4.44 3.42 -12.57
C GLN A 87 4.89 2.35 -13.56
N ARG A 88 5.55 2.79 -14.64
CA ARG A 88 6.13 1.89 -15.64
C ARG A 88 7.35 1.19 -15.06
N VAL A 89 7.49 -0.10 -15.36
CA VAL A 89 8.62 -0.91 -14.93
C VAL A 89 9.20 -1.69 -16.11
N VAL A 90 10.52 -1.85 -16.09
CA VAL A 90 11.28 -2.63 -17.08
C VAL A 90 11.13 -4.12 -16.80
N ASN A 91 11.64 -4.96 -17.70
CA ASN A 91 11.77 -6.39 -17.41
C ASN A 91 12.73 -6.59 -16.22
N GLY A 92 12.32 -7.44 -15.28
CA GLY A 92 13.10 -7.70 -14.07
C GLY A 92 12.23 -8.04 -12.86
N THR A 93 12.91 -8.19 -11.73
CA THR A 93 12.29 -8.38 -10.43
C THR A 93 12.28 -7.07 -9.69
N HIS A 94 11.09 -6.58 -9.34
CA HIS A 94 10.88 -5.34 -8.62
C HIS A 94 10.39 -5.61 -7.20
N ALA A 95 11.09 -5.05 -6.22
CA ALA A 95 10.66 -5.10 -4.83
C ALA A 95 9.72 -3.92 -4.56
N MET A 96 8.59 -4.17 -3.92
CA MET A 96 7.60 -3.14 -3.63
C MET A 96 7.28 -3.12 -2.15
N GLN A 97 7.41 -1.95 -1.53
CA GLN A 97 6.93 -1.68 -0.19
C GLN A 97 5.63 -0.88 -0.30
N ILE A 98 4.55 -1.37 0.29
CA ILE A 98 3.25 -0.72 0.28
C ILE A 98 2.94 -0.22 1.68
N ASP A 99 2.59 1.06 1.76
CA ASP A 99 2.12 1.70 2.97
C ASP A 99 0.65 2.06 2.85
N LEU A 100 -0.10 1.75 3.90
CA LEU A 100 -1.51 2.06 3.99
C LEU A 100 -1.74 3.06 5.12
N THR A 101 -2.70 3.93 4.91
CA THR A 101 -3.23 4.85 5.93
C THR A 101 -4.74 4.79 5.88
N ALA A 102 -5.38 4.59 7.03
CA ALA A 102 -6.80 4.69 7.23
C ALA A 102 -7.08 5.86 8.18
N THR A 103 -7.90 6.81 7.76
CA THR A 103 -8.19 8.03 8.52
C THR A 103 -9.67 8.14 8.81
N LYS A 104 -10.01 8.32 10.09
CA LYS A 104 -11.37 8.69 10.51
C LYS A 104 -11.64 10.14 10.14
N SER A 105 -12.71 10.39 9.40
CA SER A 105 -13.24 11.75 9.19
C SER A 105 -13.97 12.28 10.44
N SER A 106 -14.40 11.39 11.35
CA SER A 106 -14.99 11.75 12.65
C SER A 106 -14.80 10.61 13.67
N GLY A 107 -14.57 10.95 14.94
CA GLY A 107 -14.41 9.96 16.01
C GLY A 107 -13.03 9.28 15.99
N ILE A 108 -12.92 8.16 16.70
CA ILE A 108 -11.68 7.36 16.83
C ILE A 108 -11.90 5.93 16.35
N PHE A 109 -10.81 5.21 16.08
CA PHE A 109 -10.84 3.77 15.89
C PHE A 109 -11.06 3.06 17.23
N PRO A 110 -12.14 2.29 17.42
CA PRO A 110 -12.31 1.45 18.60
C PRO A 110 -11.18 0.44 18.77
N ALA A 111 -10.93 0.01 20.01
CA ALA A 111 -9.99 -1.07 20.26
C ALA A 111 -10.46 -2.38 19.62
N GLY A 112 -9.54 -3.11 18.98
CA GLY A 112 -9.81 -4.41 18.38
C GLY A 112 -8.96 -4.66 17.13
N ASN A 113 -9.28 -5.75 16.45
CA ASN A 113 -8.55 -6.18 15.27
C ASN A 113 -9.18 -5.62 13.99
N TYR A 114 -8.33 -5.15 13.08
CA TYR A 114 -8.68 -4.65 11.77
C TYR A 114 -7.92 -5.46 10.72
N GLN A 115 -8.59 -5.86 9.64
CA GLN A 115 -7.97 -6.45 8.43
C GLN A 115 -8.58 -5.83 7.19
#